data_AF-A0A376YAQ3-F1
#
_entry.id   AF-A0A376YAQ3-F1
#
_cell.length_a   1.000
_cell.length_b   1.000
_cell.length_c   1.000
_cell.angle_alpha   90.00
_cell.angle_beta   90.00
_cell.angle_gamma   90.00
#
_symmetry.space_group_name_H-M   'P 1'
#
loop_
_entity.id
_entity.type
_entity.pdbx_description
1 polymer ?
#
loop_
_entity_poly.entity_id
_entity_poly.type
_entity_poly.pdbx_seq_one_letter_code
_entity_poly.pdbx_strand_id
1 'polypeptide(L)' 'MFAAVGNHVVELHRERIGGITLDADLAPGEYRPLTEEEIASVV' A
#
# COMPACT_ATOMS: atom_id res chain seq x y z
N MET A 1 -16.79 -4.23 -7.63
CA MET A 1 -16.28 -4.27 -6.24
C MET A 1 -17.00 -5.37 -5.48
N PHE A 2 -16.42 -5.94 -4.41
CA PHE A 2 -16.95 -7.14 -3.71
C PHE A 2 -18.42 -7.04 -3.30
N ALA A 3 -18.87 -5.88 -2.81
CA ALA A 3 -20.27 -5.67 -2.45
C ALA A 3 -21.25 -5.86 -3.63
N ALA A 4 -20.84 -5.53 -4.86
CA ALA A 4 -21.69 -5.67 -6.05
C ALA A 4 -21.97 -7.13 -6.44
N VAL A 5 -21.18 -8.08 -5.91
CA VAL A 5 -21.37 -9.53 -6.11
C VAL A 5 -21.80 -10.24 -4.81
N GLY A 6 -22.33 -9.48 -3.83
CA GLY A 6 -22.86 -10.03 -2.58
C GLY A 6 -21.82 -10.41 -1.54
N ASN A 7 -20.54 -10.03 -1.73
CA ASN A 7 -19.48 -10.32 -0.77
C ASN A 7 -19.24 -9.15 0.19
N HIS A 8 -18.82 -9.47 1.42
CA HIS A 8 -18.39 -8.50 2.42
C HIS A 8 -16.86 -8.52 2.57
N VAL A 9 -16.23 -7.34 2.50
CA VAL A 9 -14.79 -7.20 2.73
C VAL A 9 -14.56 -7.10 4.24
N VAL A 10 -13.96 -8.13 4.83
CA VAL A 10 -13.67 -8.18 6.27
C VAL A 10 -12.36 -7.48 6.64
N GLU A 11 -11.44 -7.36 5.69
CA GLU A 11 -10.17 -6.67 5.84
C GLU A 11 -9.74 -6.10 4.48
N LEU A 12 -9.15 -4.90 4.48
CA LEU A 12 -8.59 -4.28 3.30
C LEU A 12 -7.25 -3.65 3.65
N HIS A 13 -6.18 -4.27 3.16
CA HIS A 13 -4.82 -3.78 3.33
C HIS A 13 -4.26 -3.33 1.97
N ARG A 14 -3.61 -2.16 1.95
CA ARG A 14 -2.94 -1.65 0.74
C ARG A 14 -1.43 -1.83 0.90
N GLU A 15 -0.89 -2.79 0.15
CA GLU A 15 0.53 -3.14 0.17
C GLU A 15 1.40 -2.35 -0.81
N ARG A 16 0.79 -1.64 -1.79
CA ARG A 16 1.53 -0.94 -2.85
C ARG A 16 0.76 0.26 -3.40
N ILE A 17 1.50 1.28 -3.83
CA ILE A 17 1.01 2.40 -4.65
C ILE A 17 2.01 2.62 -5.79
N GLY A 18 1.57 2.44 -7.04
CA GLY A 18 2.46 2.58 -8.20
C GLY A 18 3.69 1.67 -8.07
N GLY A 19 4.89 2.27 -8.17
CA GLY A 19 6.18 1.59 -8.00
C GLY A 19 6.61 1.36 -6.54
N ILE A 20 5.87 1.87 -5.56
CA ILE A 20 6.27 1.91 -4.14
C ILE A 20 5.54 0.81 -3.36
N THR A 21 6.30 -0.12 -2.77
CA THR A 21 5.75 -1.22 -1.95
C THR A 21 5.92 -0.91 -0.47
N LEU A 22 4.95 -1.31 0.36
CA LEU A 22 5.04 -1.22 1.80
C LEU A 22 6.21 -2.07 2.29
N ASP A 23 7.07 -1.46 3.09
CA ASP A 23 8.19 -2.12 3.72
C ASP A 23 7.71 -3.15 4.73
N ALA A 24 8.16 -4.39 4.60
CA ALA A 24 7.71 -5.50 5.44
C ALA A 24 8.21 -5.40 6.89
N ASP A 25 9.25 -4.59 7.12
CA ASP A 25 9.83 -4.40 8.45
C ASP A 25 9.16 -3.27 9.25
N LEU A 26 8.27 -2.48 8.63
CA LEU A 26 7.54 -1.40 9.33
C LEU A 26 6.34 -1.95 10.12
N ALA A 27 6.30 -1.64 11.40
CA ALA A 27 5.12 -1.89 12.22
C ALA A 27 3.99 -0.89 11.88
N PRO A 28 2.71 -1.24 12.16
CA PRO A 28 1.60 -0.32 11.96
C PRO A 28 1.80 1.01 12.69
N GLY A 29 1.74 2.11 11.94
CA GLY A 29 1.95 3.47 12.45
C GLY A 29 3.38 3.99 12.29
N GLU A 30 4.34 3.13 11.93
CA GLU A 30 5.69 3.55 11.58
C GLU A 30 5.77 4.10 10.15
N TYR A 31 6.84 4.84 9.89
CA TYR A 31 7.14 5.37 8.56
C TYR A 31 8.64 5.38 8.31
N ARG A 32 9.00 5.41 7.03
CA ARG A 32 10.36 5.68 6.56
C ARG A 32 10.32 6.73 5.46
N PRO A 33 11.40 7.51 5.26
CA PRO A 33 11.55 8.28 4.04
C PRO A 33 11.59 7.36 2.81
N LEU A 34 11.08 7.86 1.69
CA LEU A 34 11.23 7.21 0.40
C LEU A 34 12.67 7.30 -0.09
N THR A 35 13.07 6.31 -0.87
CA THR A 35 14.33 6.34 -1.64
C THR A 35 14.21 7.31 -2.82
N GLU A 36 15.34 7.73 -3.39
CA GLU A 36 15.35 8.61 -4.57
C GLU A 36 14.65 7.96 -5.77
N GLU A 37 14.80 6.64 -5.94
CA GLU A 37 14.13 5.88 -6.99
C GLU A 37 12.60 5.84 -6.79
N GLU A 38 12.14 5.64 -5.55
CA GLU A 38 10.72 5.66 -5.22
C GLU A 38 10.11 7.06 -5.46
N ILE A 39 10.82 8.12 -5.10
CA ILE A 39 10.41 9.50 -5.37
C ILE A 39 10.31 9.76 -6.88
N ALA A 40 11.31 9.33 -7.66
CA ALA A 40 11.33 9.50 -9.11
C ALA A 40 10.23 8.68 -9.83
N SER A 41 9.68 7.65 -9.17
CA SER A 41 8.61 6.82 -9.73
C SER A 41 7.22 7.48 -9.72
N VAL A 42 7.07 8.60 -9.01
CA VAL A 42 5.81 9.35 -8.91
C VAL A 42 5.83 10.52 -9.91
N VAL A 43 5.13 10.34 -11.03
CA VAL A 43 4.92 11.35 -12.10
C VAL A 43 3.46 11.72 -12.25
#